data_AF-A0A6J6Q1B3-F1
#
_entry.id   AF-A0A6J6Q1B3-F1
#
_cell.length_a   1.000
_cell.length_b   1.000
_cell.length_c   1.000
_cell.angle_alpha   90.00
_cell.angle_beta   90.00
_cell.angle_gamma   90.00
#
_symmetry.space_group_name_H-M   'P 1'
#
loop_
_entity.id
_entity.type
_entity.pdbx_description
1 polymer ?
#
loop_
_entity_poly.entity_id
_entity_poly.type
_entity_poly.pdbx_seq_one_letter_code
_entity_poly.pdbx_strand_id
1 'polypeptide(L)' 'MRKLPKFTKKEIAFYSLVFISGQVYQPSWVYNNFWFKADFYDSIPFKVFYWQFLLIYSLILVPVIWFVVRLVKRFL' A
#
# COMPACT_ATOMS: atom_id res chain seq x y z
N MET A 1 0.55 -18.49 19.70
CA MET A 1 0.76 -17.19 19.00
C MET A 1 1.95 -17.30 18.05
N ARG A 2 1.78 -17.09 16.74
CA ARG A 2 2.88 -17.08 15.77
C ARG A 2 3.67 -15.78 15.97
N LYS A 3 4.99 -15.86 16.20
CA LYS A 3 5.83 -14.65 16.40
C LYS A 3 5.84 -13.81 15.12
N LEU A 4 5.69 -12.48 15.28
CA LEU A 4 5.85 -11.54 14.17
C LEU A 4 7.27 -11.65 13.57
N PRO A 5 7.42 -11.51 12.25
CA PRO A 5 8.74 -11.48 11.63
C PRO A 5 9.56 -10.32 12.18
N LYS A 6 10.81 -10.60 12.57
CA LYS A 6 11.76 -9.54 12.90
C LYS A 6 12.36 -8.99 11.62
N PHE A 7 12.26 -7.68 11.42
CA PHE A 7 12.83 -7.00 10.27
C PHE A 7 14.25 -6.50 10.58
N THR A 8 15.14 -6.64 9.62
CA THR A 8 16.47 -6.03 9.66
C THR A 8 16.38 -4.53 9.37
N LYS A 9 17.42 -3.77 9.71
CA LYS A 9 17.50 -2.32 9.40
C LYS A 9 17.33 -2.05 7.89
N LYS A 10 17.88 -2.92 7.04
CA LYS A 10 17.77 -2.81 5.57
C LYS A 10 16.33 -3.05 5.10
N GLU A 11 15.64 -4.04 5.66
CA GLU A 11 14.23 -4.30 5.33
C GLU A 11 13.33 -3.16 5.80
N ILE A 12 13.56 -2.62 7.00
CA ILE A 12 12.82 -1.44 7.48
C ILE A 12 13.01 -0.27 6.50
N ALA A 13 14.26 0.04 6.12
CA ALA A 13 14.52 1.10 5.15
C ALA A 13 13.82 0.85 3.81
N PHE A 14 13.88 -0.39 3.30
CA PHE A 14 13.21 -0.77 2.06
C PHE A 14 11.68 -0.60 2.13
N TYR A 15 11.03 -1.13 3.16
CA TYR A 15 9.58 -1.02 3.30
C TYR A 15 9.12 0.41 3.59
N SER A 16 9.93 1.22 4.28
CA SER A 16 9.67 2.66 4.40
C SER A 16 9.73 3.37 3.05
N LEU A 17 10.69 3.02 2.18
CA LEU A 17 10.75 3.56 0.82
C LEU A 17 9.54 3.15 -0.02
N VAL A 18 9.08 1.89 0.10
CA VAL A 18 7.84 1.41 -0.54
C VAL A 18 6.63 2.18 -0.04
N PHE A 19 6.55 2.45 1.27
CA PHE A 19 5.48 3.25 1.84
C PHE A 19 5.46 4.66 1.26
N ILE A 20 6.61 5.33 1.24
CA ILE A 20 6.77 6.70 0.71
C ILE A 20 6.49 6.73 -0.80
N SER A 21 6.95 5.75 -1.57
CA SER A 21 6.69 5.70 -3.01
C SER A 21 5.19 5.58 -3.30
N GLY A 22 4.46 4.83 -2.49
CA GLY A 22 2.99 4.75 -2.59
C GLY A 22 2.27 6.07 -2.30
N GLN A 23 2.89 7.00 -1.56
CA GLN A 23 2.34 8.35 -1.34
C GLN A 23 2.51 9.24 -2.58
N VAL A 24 3.57 9.02 -3.36
CA VAL A 24 3.92 9.85 -4.50
C VAL A 24 3.33 9.31 -5.81
N TYR A 25 3.27 7.99 -5.95
CA TYR A 25 2.87 7.33 -7.19
C TYR A 25 1.95 6.14 -6.96
N GLN A 26 0.87 6.10 -7.73
CA GLN A 26 -0.03 4.95 -7.84
C GLN A 26 -0.19 4.61 -9.33
N PRO A 27 -0.34 3.31 -9.66
CA PRO A 27 -0.69 2.92 -11.02
C PRO A 27 -2.00 3.60 -11.46
N SER A 28 -2.07 4.01 -12.73
CA SER A 28 -3.25 4.71 -13.28
C SER A 28 -4.54 3.90 -13.09
N TRP A 29 -4.47 2.57 -13.14
CA TRP A 29 -5.63 1.72 -12.85
C TRP A 29 -6.11 1.88 -11.40
N VAL A 30 -5.22 1.96 -10.41
CA VAL A 30 -5.60 2.15 -9.01
C VAL A 30 -6.25 3.52 -8.83
N TYR A 31 -5.59 4.57 -9.33
CA TYR A 31 -6.12 5.93 -9.26
C TYR A 31 -7.50 6.03 -9.92
N ASN A 32 -7.66 5.47 -11.12
CA ASN A 32 -8.91 5.56 -11.86
C ASN A 32 -10.06 4.82 -11.17
N ASN A 33 -9.83 3.62 -10.62
CA ASN A 33 -10.91 2.79 -10.07
C ASN A 33 -11.19 3.09 -8.59
N PHE A 34 -10.19 3.52 -7.83
CA PHE A 34 -10.30 3.71 -6.38
C PHE A 34 -10.19 5.16 -5.93
N TRP A 35 -9.95 6.12 -6.82
CA TRP A 35 -10.00 7.54 -6.51
C TRP A 35 -10.90 8.31 -7.48
N PHE A 36 -10.53 8.36 -8.76
CA PHE A 36 -11.14 9.26 -9.74
C PHE A 36 -12.56 8.88 -10.17
N LYS A 37 -12.85 7.58 -10.34
CA LYS A 37 -14.17 7.06 -10.76
C LYS A 37 -14.84 6.22 -9.69
N ALA A 38 -14.43 6.40 -8.44
CA ALA A 38 -14.99 5.61 -7.37
C ALA A 38 -16.33 6.23 -6.94
N ASP A 39 -17.42 5.82 -7.61
CA ASP A 39 -18.81 6.15 -7.24
C ASP A 39 -19.10 5.81 -5.75
N PHE A 40 -18.28 4.91 -5.19
CA PHE A 40 -18.23 4.60 -3.76
C PHE A 40 -18.11 5.86 -2.87
N TYR A 41 -17.30 6.85 -3.24
CA TYR A 41 -17.11 8.04 -2.39
C TYR A 41 -18.33 8.96 -2.36
N ASP A 42 -19.18 8.91 -3.40
CA ASP A 42 -20.43 9.66 -3.43
C ASP A 42 -21.51 8.98 -2.57
N SER A 43 -21.35 7.69 -2.28
CA SER A 43 -22.31 6.90 -1.48
C SER A 43 -22.11 7.01 0.04
N ILE A 44 -21.00 7.58 0.49
CA ILE A 44 -20.66 7.72 1.92
C ILE A 44 -20.99 9.13 2.43
N PRO A 45 -21.48 9.29 3.67
CA PRO A 45 -21.97 10.57 4.17
C PRO A 45 -20.86 11.57 4.55
N PHE A 46 -19.60 11.27 4.28
CA PHE A 46 -18.45 12.11 4.60
C PHE A 46 -17.47 12.17 3.42
N LYS A 47 -16.83 13.33 3.27
CA LYS A 47 -15.84 13.56 2.22
C LYS A 47 -14.53 12.85 2.55
N VAL A 48 -14.06 12.00 1.65
CA VAL A 48 -12.70 11.43 1.72
C VAL A 48 -11.74 12.36 1.01
N PHE A 49 -10.63 12.69 1.65
CA PHE A 49 -9.57 13.51 1.08
C PHE A 49 -8.52 12.65 0.41
N TYR A 50 -7.88 13.18 -0.63
CA TYR A 50 -6.91 12.43 -1.42
C TYR A 50 -5.75 11.88 -0.58
N TRP A 51 -5.27 12.64 0.40
CA TRP A 51 -4.21 12.18 1.31
C TRP A 51 -4.61 10.97 2.16
N GLN A 52 -5.91 10.79 2.47
CA GLN A 52 -6.41 9.62 3.19
C GLN A 52 -6.39 8.39 2.28
N PHE A 53 -6.80 8.54 1.02
CA PHE A 53 -6.67 7.51 0.00
C PHE A 53 -5.21 7.08 -0.15
N LEU A 54 -4.28 8.05 -0.28
CA LEU A 54 -2.85 7.79 -0.36
C LEU A 54 -2.34 7.01 0.85
N LEU A 55 -2.71 7.43 2.07
CA LEU A 55 -2.32 6.77 3.31
C LEU A 55 -2.77 5.31 3.34
N ILE A 56 -4.05 5.06 3.02
CA ILE A 56 -4.62 3.71 2.97
C ILE A 56 -3.92 2.87 1.91
N TYR A 57 -3.72 3.43 0.71
CA TYR A 57 -3.02 2.76 -0.38
C TYR A 57 -1.61 2.31 0.04
N SER A 58 -0.80 3.20 0.62
CA SER A 58 0.55 2.82 1.07
C SER A 58 0.56 1.80 2.20
N LEU A 59 -0.41 1.87 3.13
CA LEU A 59 -0.55 0.87 4.20
C LEU A 59 -0.87 -0.52 3.66
N ILE A 60 -1.60 -0.61 2.54
CA ILE A 60 -1.89 -1.87 1.84
C ILE A 60 -0.70 -2.30 0.96
N LEU A 61 -0.01 -1.36 0.33
CA LEU A 61 1.10 -1.64 -0.57
C LEU A 61 2.26 -2.35 0.14
N VAL A 62 2.62 -1.93 1.35
CA VAL A 62 3.72 -2.53 2.12
C VAL A 62 3.54 -4.04 2.37
N PRO A 63 2.41 -4.53 2.93
CA PRO A 63 2.20 -5.97 3.13
C PRO A 63 2.08 -6.74 1.81
N VAL A 64 1.55 -6.13 0.74
CA VAL A 64 1.54 -6.74 -0.60
C VAL A 64 2.96 -6.97 -1.11
N ILE A 65 3.82 -5.95 -1.07
CA ILE A 65 5.21 -6.07 -1.50
C ILE A 65 5.97 -7.04 -0.61
N TRP A 66 5.74 -7.02 0.70
CA TRP A 66 6.32 -7.99 1.63
C TRP A 66 5.96 -9.43 1.26
N PHE A 67 4.70 -9.67 0.89
CA PHE A 67 4.23 -10.99 0.47
C PHE A 67 4.89 -11.40 -0.86
N VAL A 68 4.96 -10.49 -1.84
CA VAL A 68 5.65 -10.73 -3.12
C VAL A 68 7.13 -11.07 -2.89
N VAL A 69 7.86 -10.31 -2.07
CA VAL A 69 9.27 -10.60 -1.76
C VAL A 69 9.42 -12.00 -1.14
N ARG A 70 8.49 -12.40 -0.26
CA ARG A 70 8.50 -13.75 0.32
C ARG A 70 8.21 -14.85 -0.69
N LEU A 71 7.29 -14.61 -1.62
CA LEU A 71 7.01 -15.54 -2.71
C LEU A 71 8.24 -15.68 -3.61
N VAL A 72 8.84 -14.57 -4.03
CA VAL A 72 10.04 -14.56 -4.88
C VAL A 72 11.17 -15.34 -4.21
N LYS A 73 11.48 -15.07 -2.93
CA LYS A 73 12.48 -15.81 -2.14
C LYS A 73 12.16 -17.29 -1.91
N ARG A 74 10.92 -17.72 -2.17
CA ARG A 74 10.50 -19.13 -2.05
C ARG A 74 10.70 -19.89 -3.36
N PHE A 75 10.60 -19.19 -4.49
CA PHE A 75 10.66 -19.79 -5.83
C PHE A 75 12.00 -19.57 -6.54
N LEU A 76 12.81 -18.62 -6.07
CA LEU A 76 14.22 -18.40 -6.41
C LEU A 76 15.09 -18.73 -5.20
#